data_AF-A0ABC9XRS8-F1
#
_entry.id   AF-A0ABC9XRS8-F1
#
_cell.length_a   1.000
_cell.length_b   1.000
_cell.length_c   1.000
_cell.angle_alpha   90.00
_cell.angle_beta   90.00
_cell.angle_gamma   90.00
#
_symmetry.space_group_name_H-M   'P 1'
#
loop_
_entity.id
_entity.type
_entity.pdbx_description
1 polymer ?
#
loop_
_entity_poly.entity_id
_entity_poly.type
_entity_poly.pdbx_seq_one_letter_code
_entity_poly.pdbx_strand_id
1 'polypeptide(L)'
;MSAPPFAINHRLCLGVYAGAFTLGLPLNLAALVALGTVARRRRLLPADVFLLNLTIADLALVASLPIRMAEAAWEATWKLPPSLCPLFVFLFFTSVYLTILSLTALSVDRYLGAAFPVQYRRRRRATHAAVAAAGFWVAALAHCSVVYVAQPNAAVNGTACYTRFASPQLAMLLTLRLEIFLVLFCLPLIITAFCYGRLVCIVVSLPTTAPSRRRRAVALASTTAVAFVLCFAPFNISHVVGYLRQENPPWRAYAVLLTTLSACLDPLIFCFSSAALRQGLRQVWDTVGLGRLCAGCRVPVEQSKGPTEVTGHQESRASSHQGVDGAELVTPWGLKT
;
A
#
# COMPACT_ATOMS: atom_id res chain seq x y z
N MET A 1 24.60 39.35 -8.60
CA MET A 1 24.41 37.90 -8.83
C MET A 1 23.20 37.46 -8.03
N SER A 2 22.03 37.39 -8.67
CA SER A 2 20.80 36.87 -8.05
C SER A 2 20.99 35.38 -7.74
N ALA A 3 20.69 34.96 -6.52
CA ALA A 3 20.62 33.55 -6.16
C ALA A 3 19.72 32.79 -7.17
N PRO A 4 20.06 31.55 -7.57
CA PRO A 4 19.20 30.80 -8.47
C PRO A 4 17.79 30.69 -7.86
N PRO A 5 16.72 30.84 -8.67
CA PRO A 5 15.35 31.00 -8.18
C PRO A 5 14.79 29.80 -7.38
N PHE A 6 15.56 28.71 -7.26
CA PHE A 6 15.22 27.51 -6.48
C PHE A 6 16.48 26.95 -5.79
N ALA A 7 16.83 27.49 -4.62
CA ALA A 7 17.78 26.83 -3.73
C ALA A 7 17.07 25.69 -2.98
N ILE A 8 17.67 24.50 -2.95
CA ILE A 8 17.12 23.36 -2.20
C ILE A 8 17.30 23.62 -0.70
N ASN A 9 16.22 23.60 0.07
CA ASN A 9 16.27 23.71 1.51
C ASN A 9 16.62 22.35 2.12
N HIS A 10 17.92 22.09 2.29
CA HIS A 10 18.44 20.83 2.82
C HIS A 10 17.91 20.49 4.23
N ARG A 11 17.62 21.50 5.06
CA ARG A 11 17.03 21.30 6.40
C ARG A 11 15.60 20.76 6.32
N LEU A 12 14.81 21.28 5.38
CA LEU A 12 13.47 20.76 5.10
C LEU A 12 13.54 19.32 4.61
N CYS A 13 14.42 19.02 3.64
CA CYS A 13 14.63 17.66 3.14
C CYS A 13 14.97 16.68 4.29
N LEU A 14 15.92 17.07 5.15
CA LEU A 14 16.33 16.28 6.30
C LEU A 14 15.15 16.03 7.25
N GLY A 15 14.38 17.07 7.59
CA GLY A 15 13.22 16.94 8.48
C GLY A 15 12.16 16.00 7.91
N VAL A 16 11.85 16.11 6.61
CA VAL A 16 10.87 15.23 5.95
C VAL A 16 11.35 13.79 5.91
N TYR A 17 12.61 13.54 5.52
CA TYR A 17 13.17 12.18 5.50
C TYR A 17 13.26 11.57 6.91
N ALA A 18 13.64 12.35 7.92
CA ALA A 18 13.68 11.88 9.31
C ALA A 18 12.28 11.55 9.82
N GLY A 19 11.28 12.40 9.54
CA GLY A 19 9.89 12.12 9.86
C GLY A 19 9.36 10.85 9.17
N ALA A 20 9.64 10.71 7.87
CA ALA A 20 9.25 9.53 7.11
C ALA A 20 9.94 8.25 7.61
N PHE A 21 11.21 8.33 8.04
CA PHE A 21 11.93 7.20 8.61
C PHE A 21 11.39 6.80 9.99
N THR A 22 11.24 7.78 10.89
CA THR A 22 10.80 7.56 12.27
C THR A 22 9.37 7.05 12.37
N LEU A 23 8.48 7.46 11.45
CA LEU A 23 7.11 6.96 11.38
C LEU A 23 7.00 5.70 10.49
N GLY A 24 7.58 5.73 9.30
CA GLY A 24 7.43 4.67 8.31
C GLY A 24 8.04 3.34 8.75
N LEU A 25 9.21 3.35 9.39
CA LEU A 25 9.90 2.11 9.80
C LEU A 25 9.07 1.29 10.81
N PRO A 26 8.69 1.82 11.99
CA PRO A 26 7.96 1.03 12.98
C PRO A 26 6.59 0.58 12.47
N LEU A 27 5.89 1.42 11.70
CA LEU A 27 4.58 1.09 11.16
C LEU A 27 4.64 -0.06 10.14
N ASN A 28 5.62 -0.02 9.23
CA ASN A 28 5.77 -1.08 8.23
C ASN A 28 6.36 -2.37 8.82
N LEU A 29 7.23 -2.29 9.83
CA LEU A 29 7.68 -3.47 10.58
C LEU A 29 6.52 -4.16 11.32
N ALA A 30 5.65 -3.39 11.97
CA ALA A 30 4.47 -3.95 12.61
C ALA A 30 3.49 -4.55 11.59
N ALA A 31 3.32 -3.93 10.43
CA ALA A 31 2.54 -4.50 9.33
C ALA A 31 3.13 -5.85 8.87
N LEU A 32 4.46 -5.93 8.71
CA LEU A 32 5.15 -7.16 8.33
C LEU A 32 4.96 -8.27 9.36
N VAL A 33 5.11 -7.97 10.65
CA VAL A 33 4.90 -8.94 11.75
C VAL A 33 3.44 -9.43 11.78
N ALA A 34 2.49 -8.52 11.62
CA ALA A 34 1.07 -8.87 11.57
C ALA A 34 0.74 -9.74 10.35
N LEU A 35 1.29 -9.43 9.16
CA LEU A 35 1.16 -10.27 7.97
C LEU A 35 1.78 -11.65 8.16
N GLY A 36 2.96 -11.73 8.78
CA GLY A 36 3.61 -13.00 9.12
C GLY A 36 2.78 -13.83 10.10
N THR A 37 2.14 -13.19 11.07
CA THR A 37 1.22 -13.85 12.01
C THR A 37 -0.01 -14.39 11.29
N VAL A 38 -0.59 -13.63 10.37
CA VAL A 38 -1.70 -14.08 9.52
C VAL A 38 -1.29 -15.27 8.66
N ALA A 39 -0.10 -15.23 8.05
CA ALA A 39 0.43 -16.31 7.21
C ALA A 39 0.60 -17.62 7.98
N ARG A 40 0.98 -17.56 9.26
CA ARG A 40 1.09 -18.73 10.14
C ARG A 40 -0.26 -19.31 10.56
N ARG A 41 -1.28 -18.47 10.72
CA ARG A 41 -2.61 -18.90 11.20
C ARG A 41 -3.54 -19.39 10.09
N ARG A 42 -3.39 -18.87 8.87
CA ARG A 42 -4.22 -19.26 7.73
C ARG A 42 -3.50 -19.08 6.40
N ARG A 43 -4.03 -19.73 5.36
CA ARG A 43 -3.58 -19.48 3.98
C ARG A 43 -3.80 -18.02 3.60
N LEU A 44 -2.81 -17.43 2.92
CA LEU A 44 -2.87 -16.06 2.42
C LEU A 44 -3.96 -15.89 1.35
N LEU A 45 -4.58 -14.71 1.33
CA LEU A 45 -5.51 -14.26 0.30
C LEU A 45 -4.76 -13.32 -0.67
N PRO A 46 -5.28 -13.10 -1.88
CA PRO A 46 -4.66 -12.16 -2.84
C PRO A 46 -4.32 -10.80 -2.24
N ALA A 47 -5.26 -10.22 -1.47
CA ALA A 47 -5.03 -8.96 -0.78
C ALA A 47 -3.81 -9.02 0.15
N ASP A 48 -3.61 -10.09 0.93
CA ASP A 48 -2.46 -10.18 1.85
C ASP A 48 -1.12 -10.22 1.09
N VAL A 49 -1.10 -10.83 -0.10
CA VAL A 49 0.10 -10.87 -0.95
C VAL A 49 0.44 -9.47 -1.47
N PHE A 50 -0.55 -8.70 -1.93
CA PHE A 50 -0.33 -7.32 -2.36
C PHE A 50 0.07 -6.41 -1.20
N LEU A 51 -0.52 -6.61 0.00
CA LEU A 51 -0.12 -5.88 1.20
C LEU A 51 1.30 -6.24 1.63
N LEU A 52 1.71 -7.51 1.51
CA LEU A 52 3.09 -7.92 1.78
C LEU A 52 4.07 -7.29 0.79
N ASN A 53 3.74 -7.29 -0.50
CA ASN A 53 4.57 -6.65 -1.53
C ASN A 53 4.72 -5.14 -1.29
N LEU A 54 3.60 -4.47 -0.92
CA LEU A 54 3.58 -3.07 -0.51
C LEU A 54 4.50 -2.83 0.70
N THR A 55 4.35 -3.62 1.77
CA THR A 55 5.21 -3.52 2.97
C THR A 55 6.69 -3.73 2.65
N ILE A 56 7.04 -4.66 1.77
CA ILE A 56 8.43 -4.88 1.36
C ILE A 56 8.97 -3.66 0.59
N ALA A 57 8.17 -3.11 -0.33
CA ALA A 57 8.53 -1.92 -1.09
C ALA A 57 8.76 -0.71 -0.17
N ASP A 58 7.87 -0.49 0.80
CA ASP A 58 7.94 0.62 1.75
C ASP A 58 9.11 0.46 2.73
N LEU A 59 9.40 -0.76 3.20
CA LEU A 59 10.59 -1.01 4.03
C LEU A 59 11.87 -0.75 3.26
N ALA A 60 11.94 -1.13 1.98
CA ALA A 60 13.08 -0.81 1.11
C ALA A 60 13.21 0.71 0.88
N LEU A 61 12.10 1.42 0.71
CA LEU A 61 12.09 2.88 0.61
C LEU A 61 12.61 3.51 1.90
N VAL A 62 12.07 3.11 3.06
CA VAL A 62 12.46 3.63 4.37
C VAL A 62 13.92 3.31 4.69
N ALA A 63 14.41 2.12 4.35
CA ALA A 63 15.81 1.73 4.51
C ALA A 63 16.77 2.60 3.68
N SER A 64 16.30 3.20 2.58
CA SER A 64 17.10 4.13 1.78
C SER A 64 17.14 5.56 2.33
N LEU A 65 16.23 5.93 3.24
CA LEU A 65 16.13 7.30 3.76
C LEU A 65 17.35 7.77 4.56
N PRO A 66 18.04 6.95 5.38
CA PRO A 66 19.28 7.37 6.05
C PRO A 66 20.34 7.89 5.09
N ILE A 67 20.41 7.32 3.89
CA ILE A 67 21.37 7.73 2.88
C ILE A 67 20.94 9.04 2.23
N ARG A 68 19.63 9.23 2.00
CA ARG A 68 19.06 10.51 1.57
C ARG A 68 19.23 11.62 2.61
N MET A 69 19.17 11.28 3.90
CA MET A 69 19.48 12.20 5.00
C MET A 69 20.95 12.59 4.99
N ALA A 70 21.87 11.65 4.81
CA ALA A 70 23.30 11.93 4.70
C ALA A 70 23.61 12.83 3.48
N GLU A 71 23.03 12.52 2.32
CA GLU A 71 23.13 13.34 1.11
C GLU A 71 22.60 14.77 1.32
N ALA A 72 21.45 14.91 1.99
CA ALA A 72 20.91 16.22 2.33
C ALA A 72 21.82 16.99 3.31
N ALA A 73 22.39 16.32 4.31
CA ALA A 73 23.33 16.91 5.27
C ALA A 73 24.66 17.32 4.61
N TRP A 74 25.04 16.67 3.51
CA TRP A 74 26.20 17.03 2.71
C TRP A 74 25.88 18.03 1.60
N GLU A 75 24.77 18.78 1.72
CA GLU A 75 24.37 19.81 0.74
C GLU A 75 24.26 19.25 -0.70
N ALA A 76 23.70 18.04 -0.81
CA ALA A 76 23.59 17.27 -2.05
C ALA A 76 24.93 16.90 -2.71
N THR A 77 26.04 16.87 -1.95
CA THR A 77 27.30 16.29 -2.42
C THR A 77 27.35 14.79 -2.11
N TRP A 78 27.64 13.95 -3.12
CA TRP A 78 27.75 12.51 -2.91
C TRP A 78 29.13 12.14 -2.38
N LYS A 79 29.20 11.68 -1.12
CA LYS A 79 30.47 11.29 -0.45
C LYS A 79 30.65 9.79 -0.26
N LEU A 80 29.65 8.98 -0.59
CA LEU A 80 29.72 7.52 -0.57
C LEU A 80 30.42 6.99 -1.83
N PRO A 81 30.84 5.71 -1.86
CA PRO A 81 31.38 5.08 -3.06
C PRO A 81 30.55 5.39 -4.33
N PRO A 82 31.18 5.67 -5.48
CA PRO A 82 30.46 6.06 -6.70
C PRO A 82 29.44 5.04 -7.20
N SER A 83 29.71 3.74 -7.00
CA SER A 83 28.81 2.64 -7.39
C SER A 83 27.52 2.59 -6.56
N LEU A 84 27.52 3.18 -5.36
CA LEU A 84 26.34 3.19 -4.50
C LEU A 84 25.29 4.21 -4.93
N CYS A 85 25.69 5.32 -5.57
CA CYS A 85 24.75 6.32 -6.07
C CYS A 85 23.69 5.71 -7.01
N PRO A 86 24.05 5.09 -8.14
CA PRO A 86 23.06 4.52 -9.06
C PRO A 86 22.28 3.37 -8.41
N LEU A 87 22.88 2.58 -7.52
CA LEU A 87 22.20 1.51 -6.79
C LEU A 87 21.10 2.05 -5.86
N PHE A 88 21.39 3.07 -5.04
CA PHE A 88 20.40 3.63 -4.13
C PHE A 88 19.28 4.37 -4.85
N VAL A 89 19.62 5.08 -5.92
CA VAL A 89 18.60 5.73 -6.77
C VAL A 89 17.71 4.68 -7.42
N PHE A 90 18.29 3.59 -7.92
CA PHE A 90 17.57 2.46 -8.49
C PHE A 90 16.61 1.81 -7.48
N LEU A 91 17.09 1.47 -6.29
CA LEU A 91 16.27 0.87 -5.23
C LEU A 91 15.14 1.81 -4.79
N PHE A 92 15.44 3.10 -4.61
CA PHE A 92 14.46 4.11 -4.22
C PHE A 92 13.30 4.19 -5.22
N PHE A 93 13.59 4.35 -6.52
CA PHE A 93 12.52 4.46 -7.52
C PHE A 93 11.81 3.13 -7.77
N THR A 94 12.52 2.00 -7.69
CA THR A 94 11.90 0.68 -7.76
C THR A 94 10.86 0.52 -6.66
N SER A 95 11.19 0.89 -5.43
CA SER A 95 10.24 0.89 -4.31
C SER A 95 9.02 1.78 -4.58
N VAL A 96 9.22 3.02 -5.04
CA VAL A 96 8.10 3.94 -5.35
C VAL A 96 7.12 3.32 -6.34
N TYR A 97 7.61 2.73 -7.44
CA TYR A 97 6.71 2.13 -8.44
C TYR A 97 6.10 0.80 -7.98
N LEU A 98 6.82 0.00 -7.19
CA LEU A 98 6.24 -1.19 -6.56
C LEU A 98 5.09 -0.83 -5.62
N THR A 99 5.21 0.26 -4.85
CA THR A 99 4.14 0.80 -4.01
C THR A 99 2.93 1.19 -4.87
N ILE A 100 3.10 1.96 -5.96
CA ILE A 100 2.02 2.35 -6.87
C ILE A 100 1.30 1.13 -7.49
N LEU A 101 2.05 0.16 -8.01
CA LEU A 101 1.50 -1.04 -8.63
C LEU A 101 0.77 -1.92 -7.60
N SER A 102 1.30 -2.05 -6.39
CA SER A 102 0.65 -2.81 -5.30
C SER A 102 -0.65 -2.16 -4.83
N LEU A 103 -0.69 -0.83 -4.71
CA LEU A 103 -1.91 -0.08 -4.40
C LEU A 103 -2.97 -0.25 -5.49
N THR A 104 -2.55 -0.25 -6.75
CA THR A 104 -3.43 -0.48 -7.89
C THR A 104 -4.02 -1.88 -7.85
N ALA A 105 -3.18 -2.90 -7.67
CA ALA A 105 -3.62 -4.29 -7.56
C ALA A 105 -4.56 -4.51 -6.37
N LEU A 106 -4.28 -3.86 -5.23
CA LEU A 106 -5.16 -3.87 -4.08
C LEU A 106 -6.53 -3.26 -4.41
N SER A 107 -6.58 -2.13 -5.12
CA SER A 107 -7.85 -1.52 -5.54
C SER A 107 -8.69 -2.46 -6.41
N VAL A 108 -8.03 -3.20 -7.32
CA VAL A 108 -8.67 -4.22 -8.18
C VAL A 108 -9.21 -5.38 -7.33
N ASP A 109 -8.42 -5.92 -6.40
CA ASP A 109 -8.87 -6.98 -5.48
C ASP A 109 -10.12 -6.55 -4.70
N ARG A 110 -10.14 -5.32 -4.17
CA ARG A 110 -11.28 -4.78 -3.42
C ARG A 110 -12.51 -4.60 -4.29
N TYR A 111 -12.33 -4.07 -5.50
CA TYR A 111 -13.42 -3.91 -6.46
C TYR A 111 -14.02 -5.27 -6.85
N LEU A 112 -13.20 -6.24 -7.26
CA LEU A 112 -13.67 -7.56 -7.68
C LEU A 112 -14.40 -8.30 -6.54
N GLY A 113 -13.90 -8.19 -5.30
CA GLY A 113 -14.56 -8.74 -4.13
C GLY A 113 -15.92 -8.11 -3.80
N ALA A 114 -16.15 -6.86 -4.21
CA ALA A 114 -17.43 -6.17 -4.02
C ALA A 114 -18.40 -6.37 -5.18
N ALA A 115 -17.92 -6.31 -6.43
CA ALA A 115 -18.73 -6.44 -7.64
C ALA A 115 -19.13 -7.88 -7.95
N PHE A 116 -18.26 -8.85 -7.65
CA PHE A 116 -18.46 -10.26 -8.03
C PHE A 116 -18.17 -11.22 -6.86
N PRO A 117 -18.86 -11.10 -5.71
CA PRO A 117 -18.47 -11.78 -4.47
C PRO A 117 -18.42 -13.31 -4.59
N VAL A 118 -19.37 -13.93 -5.30
CA VAL A 118 -19.44 -15.40 -5.45
C VAL A 118 -18.35 -15.90 -6.41
N GLN A 119 -18.27 -15.31 -7.59
CA GLN A 119 -17.31 -15.69 -8.63
C GLN A 119 -15.87 -15.43 -8.18
N TYR A 120 -15.63 -14.26 -7.55
CA TYR A 120 -14.32 -13.90 -7.02
C TYR A 120 -13.92 -14.85 -5.89
N ARG A 121 -14.81 -15.19 -4.96
CA ARG A 121 -14.50 -16.13 -3.88
C ARG A 121 -14.11 -17.52 -4.41
N ARG A 122 -14.69 -17.97 -5.52
CA ARG A 122 -14.35 -19.26 -6.16
C ARG A 122 -13.03 -19.22 -6.93
N ARG A 123 -12.70 -18.09 -7.57
CA ARG A 123 -11.51 -17.93 -8.44
C ARG A 123 -10.29 -17.33 -7.75
N ARG A 124 -10.45 -16.68 -6.59
CA ARG A 124 -9.35 -16.01 -5.88
C ARG A 124 -8.30 -17.05 -5.46
N ARG A 125 -7.06 -16.83 -5.88
CA ARG A 125 -5.90 -17.65 -5.50
C ARG A 125 -4.73 -16.73 -5.20
N ALA A 126 -4.04 -16.97 -4.08
CA ALA A 126 -2.85 -16.20 -3.71
C ALA A 126 -1.72 -16.36 -4.75
N THR A 127 -1.68 -17.48 -5.47
CA THR A 127 -0.72 -17.70 -6.55
C THR A 127 -0.86 -16.68 -7.68
N HIS A 128 -2.08 -16.32 -8.09
CA HIS A 128 -2.27 -15.28 -9.10
C HIS A 128 -1.77 -13.91 -8.62
N ALA A 129 -1.98 -13.60 -7.34
CA ALA A 129 -1.46 -12.37 -6.75
C ALA A 129 0.08 -12.38 -6.66
N ALA A 130 0.68 -13.53 -6.34
CA ALA A 130 2.13 -13.68 -6.31
C ALA A 130 2.76 -13.54 -7.71
N VAL A 131 2.13 -14.13 -8.74
CA VAL A 131 2.54 -13.95 -10.14
C VAL A 131 2.43 -12.48 -10.55
N ALA A 132 1.33 -11.81 -10.22
CA ALA A 132 1.18 -10.38 -10.48
C ALA A 132 2.26 -9.55 -9.76
N ALA A 133 2.53 -9.84 -8.48
CA ALA A 133 3.57 -9.17 -7.71
C ALA A 133 4.97 -9.38 -8.35
N ALA A 134 5.30 -10.60 -8.77
CA ALA A 134 6.53 -10.87 -9.51
C ALA A 134 6.61 -10.07 -10.82
N GLY A 135 5.48 -9.95 -11.54
CA GLY A 135 5.37 -9.07 -12.71
C GLY A 135 5.65 -7.60 -12.39
N PHE A 136 5.18 -7.11 -11.24
CA PHE A 136 5.47 -5.74 -10.78
C PHE A 136 6.96 -5.52 -10.53
N TRP A 137 7.65 -6.51 -9.94
CA TRP A 137 9.10 -6.48 -9.79
C TRP A 137 9.80 -6.41 -11.15
N VAL A 138 9.45 -7.29 -12.08
CA VAL A 138 10.04 -7.27 -13.43
C VAL A 138 9.84 -5.91 -14.10
N ALA A 139 8.61 -5.37 -14.08
CA ALA A 139 8.31 -4.06 -14.67
C ALA A 139 9.09 -2.92 -13.99
N ALA A 140 9.08 -2.86 -12.65
CA ALA A 140 9.77 -1.81 -11.90
C ALA A 140 11.29 -1.88 -12.10
N LEU A 141 11.89 -3.07 -12.05
CA LEU A 141 13.31 -3.28 -12.27
C LEU A 141 13.70 -2.93 -13.71
N ALA A 142 12.91 -3.34 -14.71
CA ALA A 142 13.17 -3.03 -16.12
C ALA A 142 13.20 -1.52 -16.36
N HIS A 143 12.16 -0.80 -15.93
CA HIS A 143 12.10 0.65 -16.12
C HIS A 143 13.11 1.43 -15.26
N CYS A 144 13.42 0.97 -14.04
CA CYS A 144 14.40 1.66 -13.20
C CYS A 144 15.85 1.35 -13.59
N SER A 145 16.11 0.23 -14.27
CA SER A 145 17.46 -0.16 -14.71
C SER A 145 18.11 0.88 -15.62
N VAL A 146 17.32 1.67 -16.35
CA VAL A 146 17.86 2.74 -17.18
C VAL A 146 18.55 3.82 -16.37
N VAL A 147 18.14 4.03 -15.11
CA VAL A 147 18.82 4.96 -14.20
C VAL A 147 20.22 4.46 -13.87
N TYR A 148 20.38 3.15 -13.76
CA TYR A 148 21.68 2.52 -13.52
C TYR A 148 22.57 2.60 -14.77
N VAL A 149 22.02 2.29 -15.94
CA VAL A 149 22.76 2.26 -17.22
C VAL A 149 23.11 3.65 -17.74
N ALA A 150 22.26 4.66 -17.54
CA ALA A 150 22.48 6.03 -18.01
C ALA A 150 23.52 6.82 -17.18
N GLN A 151 24.07 6.21 -16.12
CA GLN A 151 24.90 6.89 -15.11
C GLN A 151 26.14 6.08 -14.66
N PRO A 152 27.00 5.58 -15.57
CA PRO A 152 28.19 4.82 -15.18
C PRO A 152 29.21 5.66 -14.38
N ASN A 153 29.19 7.00 -14.51
CA ASN A 153 30.18 7.93 -13.90
C ASN A 153 29.56 9.03 -13.00
N ALA A 154 28.38 8.78 -12.42
CA ALA A 154 27.52 9.81 -11.78
C ALA A 154 28.16 10.64 -10.64
N ALA A 155 29.21 10.12 -10.01
CA ALA A 155 29.81 10.66 -8.79
C ALA A 155 31.33 10.86 -8.89
N VAL A 156 31.87 11.00 -10.10
CA VAL A 156 33.27 11.41 -10.27
C VAL A 156 33.37 12.90 -9.91
N ASN A 157 34.16 13.23 -8.88
CA ASN A 157 34.46 14.60 -8.38
C ASN A 157 33.39 15.29 -7.50
N GLY A 158 32.76 14.60 -6.55
CA GLY A 158 31.93 15.25 -5.53
C GLY A 158 30.64 15.90 -6.05
N THR A 159 30.19 15.50 -7.24
CA THR A 159 28.97 15.97 -7.89
C THR A 159 27.70 15.44 -7.20
N ALA A 160 26.59 16.16 -7.40
CA ALA A 160 25.29 15.75 -6.91
C ALA A 160 24.78 14.49 -7.63
N CYS A 161 24.44 13.45 -6.86
CA CYS A 161 23.96 12.16 -7.37
C CYS A 161 22.63 12.36 -8.12
N TYR A 162 22.55 11.85 -9.35
CA TYR A 162 21.31 11.85 -10.16
C TYR A 162 20.76 13.24 -10.53
N THR A 163 21.63 14.23 -10.76
CA THR A 163 21.21 15.59 -11.17
C THR A 163 21.80 16.06 -12.50
N ARG A 164 22.98 15.55 -12.89
CA ARG A 164 23.71 15.97 -14.09
C ARG A 164 23.84 14.83 -15.09
N PHE A 165 23.37 15.06 -16.31
CA PHE A 165 23.42 14.13 -17.43
C PHE A 165 23.99 14.86 -18.64
N ALA A 166 24.79 14.21 -19.50
CA ALA A 166 25.19 14.84 -20.76
C ALA A 166 23.99 14.95 -21.71
N SER A 167 24.05 15.89 -22.67
CA SER A 167 22.92 16.23 -23.55
C SER A 167 22.27 15.04 -24.29
N PRO A 168 22.99 14.10 -24.94
CA PRO A 168 22.33 12.96 -25.62
C PRO A 168 21.72 11.96 -24.63
N GLN A 169 22.34 11.79 -23.46
CA GLN A 169 21.85 10.89 -22.41
C GLN A 169 20.59 11.46 -21.74
N LEU A 170 20.51 12.80 -21.62
CA LEU A 170 19.36 13.50 -21.08
C LEU A 170 18.12 13.30 -21.97
N ALA A 171 18.23 13.43 -23.30
CA ALA A 171 17.10 13.25 -24.21
C ALA A 171 16.50 11.83 -24.15
N MET A 172 17.36 10.80 -24.14
CA MET A 172 16.93 9.40 -23.96
C MET A 172 16.24 9.20 -22.60
N LEU A 173 16.84 9.72 -21.53
CA LEU A 173 16.31 9.60 -20.17
C LEU A 173 14.98 10.34 -19.99
N LEU A 174 14.80 11.51 -20.60
CA LEU A 174 13.53 12.24 -20.58
C LEU A 174 12.41 11.48 -21.31
N THR A 175 12.74 10.83 -22.43
CA THR A 175 11.79 10.00 -23.19
C THR A 175 11.33 8.80 -22.34
N LEU A 176 12.25 8.12 -21.67
CA LEU A 176 11.94 7.00 -20.78
C LEU A 176 11.17 7.45 -19.53
N ARG A 177 11.44 8.64 -19.00
CA ARG A 177 10.65 9.23 -17.91
C ARG A 177 9.22 9.50 -18.33
N LEU A 178 8.98 9.92 -19.58
CA LEU A 178 7.62 10.07 -20.11
C LEU A 178 6.92 8.71 -20.22
N GLU A 179 7.61 7.68 -20.72
CA GLU A 179 7.07 6.32 -20.76
C GLU A 179 6.68 5.83 -19.36
N ILE A 180 7.58 6.00 -18.38
CA ILE A 180 7.33 5.68 -16.97
C ILE A 180 6.10 6.43 -16.43
N PHE A 181 5.96 7.72 -16.74
CA PHE A 181 4.80 8.51 -16.36
C PHE A 181 3.48 7.93 -16.92
N LEU A 182 3.49 7.49 -18.17
CA LEU A 182 2.30 6.92 -18.81
C LEU A 182 1.96 5.53 -18.26
N VAL A 183 2.96 4.63 -18.20
CA VAL A 183 2.77 3.21 -17.90
C VAL A 183 2.69 2.95 -16.39
N LEU A 184 3.57 3.57 -15.60
CA LEU A 184 3.70 3.28 -14.17
C LEU A 184 3.02 4.30 -13.26
N PHE A 185 2.40 5.35 -13.83
CA PHE A 185 1.59 6.30 -13.06
C PHE A 185 0.19 6.52 -13.64
N CYS A 186 0.05 6.96 -14.90
CA CYS A 186 -1.26 7.27 -15.47
C CYS A 186 -2.18 6.05 -15.55
N LEU A 187 -1.68 4.93 -16.09
CA LEU A 187 -2.44 3.69 -16.17
C LEU A 187 -2.85 3.18 -14.77
N PRO A 188 -1.92 3.05 -13.78
CA PRO A 188 -2.25 2.78 -12.38
C PRO A 188 -3.30 3.70 -11.77
N LEU A 189 -3.19 5.02 -12.01
CA LEU A 189 -4.12 6.02 -11.49
C LEU A 189 -5.53 5.82 -12.05
N ILE A 190 -5.66 5.62 -13.37
CA ILE A 190 -6.94 5.40 -14.05
C ILE A 190 -7.60 4.12 -13.52
N ILE A 191 -6.85 3.03 -13.44
CA ILE A 191 -7.36 1.75 -12.90
C ILE A 191 -7.82 1.94 -11.45
N THR A 192 -7.01 2.58 -10.62
CA THR A 192 -7.32 2.82 -9.20
C THR A 192 -8.57 3.68 -9.03
N ALA A 193 -8.68 4.77 -9.81
CA ALA A 193 -9.83 5.66 -9.79
C ALA A 193 -11.11 4.93 -10.21
N PHE A 194 -11.06 4.14 -11.28
CA PHE A 194 -12.18 3.31 -11.72
C PHE A 194 -12.58 2.30 -10.63
N CYS A 195 -11.62 1.51 -10.13
CA CYS A 195 -11.89 0.45 -9.16
C CYS A 195 -12.47 0.99 -7.85
N TYR A 196 -11.86 2.03 -7.28
CA TYR A 196 -12.39 2.63 -6.04
C TYR A 196 -13.67 3.41 -6.25
N GLY A 197 -13.83 4.11 -7.38
CA GLY A 197 -15.09 4.76 -7.73
C GLY A 197 -16.24 3.75 -7.78
N ARG A 198 -16.06 2.65 -8.50
CA ARG A 198 -17.06 1.57 -8.57
C ARG A 198 -17.27 0.88 -7.23
N LEU A 199 -16.21 0.62 -6.46
CA LEU A 199 -16.33 0.07 -5.10
C LEU A 199 -17.21 0.94 -4.21
N VAL A 200 -16.92 2.25 -4.17
CA VAL A 200 -17.69 3.22 -3.38
C VAL A 200 -19.13 3.27 -3.87
N CYS A 201 -19.38 3.37 -5.18
CA CYS A 201 -20.73 3.35 -5.74
C CYS A 201 -21.52 2.12 -5.30
N ILE A 202 -20.96 0.91 -5.43
CA ILE A 202 -21.62 -0.36 -5.03
C ILE A 202 -21.94 -0.35 -3.53
N VAL A 203 -20.96 0.00 -2.71
CA VAL A 203 -21.10 -0.04 -1.24
C VAL A 203 -22.05 1.05 -0.72
N VAL A 204 -22.16 2.17 -1.44
CA VAL A 204 -23.02 3.30 -1.10
C VAL A 204 -24.44 3.11 -1.59
N SER A 205 -24.65 2.48 -2.75
CA SER A 205 -25.97 2.32 -3.36
C SER A 205 -26.80 1.20 -2.73
N LEU A 206 -26.18 0.20 -2.12
CA LEU A 206 -26.88 -0.92 -1.47
C LEU A 206 -27.36 -0.53 -0.05
N PRO A 207 -28.69 -0.42 0.20
CA PRO A 207 -29.22 -0.03 1.51
C PRO A 207 -28.88 -1.00 2.65
N THR A 208 -28.68 -2.27 2.31
CA THR A 208 -28.34 -3.35 3.25
C THR A 208 -26.87 -3.33 3.69
N THR A 209 -26.04 -2.44 3.14
CA THR A 209 -24.62 -2.40 3.47
C THR A 209 -24.39 -1.75 4.83
N ALA A 210 -23.76 -2.49 5.74
CA ALA A 210 -23.41 -1.99 7.07
C ALA A 210 -22.64 -0.65 7.00
N PRO A 211 -22.96 0.35 7.84
CA PRO A 211 -22.30 1.66 7.85
C PRO A 211 -20.78 1.59 8.00
N SER A 212 -20.29 0.62 8.79
CA SER A 212 -18.87 0.37 9.00
C SER A 212 -18.15 -0.06 7.72
N ARG A 213 -18.81 -0.87 6.86
CA ARG A 213 -18.28 -1.29 5.56
C ARG A 213 -18.24 -0.13 4.57
N ARG A 214 -19.26 0.74 4.59
CA ARG A 214 -19.31 1.98 3.79
C ARG A 214 -18.15 2.91 4.14
N ARG A 215 -18.00 3.24 5.42
CA ARG A 215 -16.92 4.09 5.91
C ARG A 215 -15.55 3.53 5.58
N ARG A 216 -15.37 2.21 5.68
CA ARG A 216 -14.12 1.53 5.35
C ARG A 216 -13.78 1.60 3.86
N ALA A 217 -14.77 1.42 2.97
CA ALA A 217 -14.56 1.55 1.53
C ALA A 217 -14.19 2.99 1.13
N VAL A 218 -14.90 3.97 1.68
CA VAL A 218 -14.60 5.41 1.47
C VAL A 218 -13.22 5.75 2.01
N ALA A 219 -12.86 5.28 3.21
CA ALA A 219 -11.55 5.54 3.81
C ALA A 219 -10.40 4.91 3.00
N LEU A 220 -10.57 3.70 2.46
CA LEU A 220 -9.59 3.10 1.55
C LEU A 220 -9.42 3.96 0.30
N ALA A 221 -10.52 4.29 -0.37
CA ALA A 221 -10.51 5.10 -1.58
C ALA A 221 -9.87 6.47 -1.34
N SER A 222 -10.24 7.16 -0.26
CA SER A 222 -9.71 8.48 0.07
C SER A 222 -8.23 8.42 0.43
N THR A 223 -7.80 7.44 1.24
CA THR A 223 -6.40 7.31 1.64
C THR A 223 -5.52 7.01 0.42
N THR A 224 -5.94 6.07 -0.44
CA THR A 224 -5.20 5.78 -1.66
C THR A 224 -5.18 6.98 -2.61
N ALA A 225 -6.30 7.69 -2.80
CA ALA A 225 -6.34 8.91 -3.62
C ALA A 225 -5.38 9.99 -3.11
N VAL A 226 -5.33 10.21 -1.79
CA VAL A 226 -4.37 11.13 -1.15
C VAL A 226 -2.93 10.71 -1.44
N ALA A 227 -2.59 9.43 -1.35
CA ALA A 227 -1.25 8.94 -1.70
C ALA A 227 -0.91 9.22 -3.18
N PHE A 228 -1.83 8.94 -4.12
CA PHE A 228 -1.61 9.25 -5.53
C PHE A 228 -1.43 10.74 -5.80
N VAL A 229 -2.27 11.60 -5.22
CA VAL A 229 -2.27 13.04 -5.50
C VAL A 229 -1.13 13.77 -4.79
N LEU A 230 -0.89 13.47 -3.52
CA LEU A 230 0.11 14.19 -2.72
C LEU A 230 1.49 13.56 -2.83
N CYS A 231 1.61 12.22 -2.78
CA CYS A 231 2.90 11.55 -2.73
C CYS A 231 3.46 11.27 -4.13
N PHE A 232 2.64 10.82 -5.08
CA PHE A 232 3.15 10.33 -6.36
C PHE A 232 2.99 11.32 -7.51
N ALA A 233 1.89 12.06 -7.60
CA ALA A 233 1.60 12.94 -8.73
C ALA A 233 2.65 14.04 -8.93
N PRO A 234 3.13 14.76 -7.90
CA PRO A 234 4.10 15.84 -8.11
C PRO A 234 5.38 15.31 -8.76
N PHE A 235 5.88 14.17 -8.26
CA PHE A 235 7.08 13.55 -8.82
C PHE A 235 6.86 13.09 -10.26
N ASN A 236 5.72 12.47 -10.54
CA ASN A 236 5.41 11.98 -11.88
C ASN A 236 5.14 13.11 -12.88
N ILE A 237 4.50 14.20 -12.47
CA ILE A 237 4.33 15.42 -13.29
C ILE A 237 5.69 16.02 -13.67
N SER A 238 6.69 15.93 -12.78
CA SER A 238 8.03 16.43 -13.08
C SER A 238 8.70 15.70 -14.25
N HIS A 239 8.31 14.46 -14.56
CA HIS A 239 8.77 13.74 -15.76
C HIS A 239 8.25 14.40 -17.04
N VAL A 240 6.96 14.74 -17.07
CA VAL A 240 6.32 15.40 -18.23
C VAL A 240 6.89 16.80 -18.41
N VAL A 241 7.00 17.57 -17.32
CA VAL A 241 7.58 18.92 -17.40
C VAL A 241 9.03 18.86 -17.87
N GLY A 242 9.81 17.89 -17.38
CA GLY A 242 11.18 17.72 -17.83
C GLY A 242 11.28 17.34 -19.31
N TYR A 243 10.38 16.48 -19.79
CA TYR A 243 10.29 16.13 -21.22
C TYR A 243 9.91 17.34 -22.08
N LEU A 244 8.91 18.12 -21.68
CA LEU A 244 8.47 19.30 -22.45
C LEU A 244 9.53 20.41 -22.49
N ARG A 245 10.25 20.60 -21.38
CA ARG A 245 11.26 21.67 -21.26
C ARG A 245 12.68 21.23 -21.60
N GLN A 246 12.89 19.94 -21.88
CA GLN A 246 14.20 19.35 -22.14
C GLN A 246 15.23 19.61 -21.03
N GLU A 247 14.76 19.69 -19.78
CA GLU A 247 15.59 19.98 -18.59
C GLU A 247 15.13 19.18 -17.37
N ASN A 248 15.93 19.16 -16.31
CA ASN A 248 15.49 18.66 -15.00
C ASN A 248 14.79 19.78 -14.23
N PRO A 249 13.48 19.69 -13.92
CA PRO A 249 12.79 20.77 -13.22
C PRO A 249 13.39 20.99 -11.82
N PRO A 250 13.68 22.24 -11.41
CA PRO A 250 14.39 22.51 -10.15
C PRO A 250 13.58 22.10 -8.91
N TRP A 251 12.25 22.11 -9.01
CA TRP A 251 11.33 21.69 -7.95
C TRP A 251 11.19 20.15 -7.83
N ARG A 252 11.79 19.37 -8.74
CA ARG A 252 11.73 17.89 -8.72
C ARG A 252 12.26 17.31 -7.41
N ALA A 253 13.27 17.95 -6.79
CA ALA A 253 13.81 17.50 -5.51
C ALA A 253 12.73 17.48 -4.41
N TYR A 254 11.90 18.52 -4.32
CA TYR A 254 10.77 18.58 -3.39
C TYR A 254 9.68 17.58 -3.76
N ALA A 255 9.44 17.35 -5.06
CA ALA A 255 8.49 16.35 -5.52
C ALA A 255 8.91 14.92 -5.11
N VAL A 256 10.21 14.62 -5.12
CA VAL A 256 10.77 13.35 -4.61
C VAL A 256 10.60 13.24 -3.08
N LEU A 257 10.67 14.33 -2.31
CA LEU A 257 10.38 14.28 -0.87
C LEU A 257 8.95 13.78 -0.60
N LEU A 258 8.00 14.19 -1.42
CA LEU A 258 6.60 13.81 -1.23
C LEU A 258 6.39 12.30 -1.44
N THR A 259 7.16 11.64 -2.30
CA THR A 259 7.04 10.19 -2.49
C THR A 259 7.41 9.43 -1.23
N THR A 260 8.29 9.96 -0.37
CA THR A 260 8.70 9.25 0.87
C THR A 260 7.61 9.25 1.93
N LEU A 261 6.65 10.17 1.83
CA LEU A 261 5.51 10.21 2.74
C LEU A 261 4.52 9.06 2.50
N SER A 262 4.56 8.39 1.34
CA SER A 262 3.67 7.26 1.06
C SER A 262 3.83 6.14 2.07
N ALA A 263 5.07 5.82 2.45
CA ALA A 263 5.38 4.80 3.45
C ALA A 263 4.75 5.07 4.83
N CYS A 264 4.34 6.30 5.11
CA CYS A 264 3.61 6.67 6.33
C CYS A 264 2.07 6.57 6.17
N LEU A 265 1.57 6.64 4.94
CA LEU A 265 0.14 6.57 4.60
C LEU A 265 -0.35 5.12 4.40
N ASP A 266 0.50 4.26 3.83
CA ASP A 266 0.18 2.86 3.54
C ASP A 266 -0.28 2.05 4.78
N PRO A 267 0.24 2.32 6.00
CA PRO A 267 -0.29 1.76 7.23
C PRO A 267 -1.77 2.06 7.55
N LEU A 268 -2.30 3.20 7.09
CA LEU A 268 -3.73 3.50 7.19
C LEU A 268 -4.55 2.58 6.26
N ILE A 269 -4.02 2.29 5.07
CA ILE A 269 -4.61 1.36 4.12
C ILE A 269 -4.65 -0.06 4.73
N PHE A 270 -3.61 -0.48 5.45
CA PHE A 270 -3.61 -1.75 6.20
C PHE A 270 -4.74 -1.81 7.26
N CYS A 271 -4.92 -0.73 8.03
CA CYS A 271 -5.97 -0.64 9.06
C CYS A 271 -7.38 -0.81 8.47
N PHE A 272 -7.61 -0.24 7.29
CA PHE A 272 -8.87 -0.41 6.56
C PHE A 272 -8.88 -1.66 5.67
N SER A 273 -7.81 -2.46 5.60
CA SER A 273 -7.73 -3.66 4.74
C SER A 273 -7.87 -4.98 5.48
N SER A 274 -7.48 -5.06 6.76
CA SER A 274 -7.65 -6.28 7.58
C SER A 274 -7.81 -5.96 9.06
N ALA A 275 -8.70 -6.70 9.74
CA ALA A 275 -8.92 -6.57 11.18
C ALA A 275 -7.71 -7.08 12.00
N ALA A 276 -7.04 -8.13 11.52
CA ALA A 276 -5.83 -8.68 12.15
C ALA A 276 -4.65 -7.69 12.06
N LEU A 277 -4.47 -7.05 10.90
CA LEU A 277 -3.43 -6.02 10.71
C LEU A 277 -3.65 -4.81 11.61
N ARG A 278 -4.91 -4.36 11.70
CA ARG A 278 -5.31 -3.25 12.57
C ARG A 278 -4.94 -3.46 14.04
N GLN A 279 -4.98 -4.69 14.57
CA GLN A 279 -4.64 -4.95 15.97
C GLN A 279 -3.13 -4.80 16.24
N GLY A 280 -2.27 -5.41 15.41
CA GLY A 280 -0.81 -5.27 15.58
C GLY A 280 -0.33 -3.84 15.37
N LEU A 281 -1.00 -3.13 14.46
CA LEU A 281 -0.73 -1.73 14.18
C LEU A 281 -1.07 -0.80 15.36
N ARG A 282 -2.24 -0.93 16.00
CA ARG A 282 -2.66 -0.05 17.11
C ARG A 282 -1.60 0.14 18.20
N GLN A 283 -0.93 -0.93 18.61
CA GLN A 283 0.08 -0.88 19.67
C GLN A 283 1.20 0.11 19.33
N VAL A 284 1.64 0.14 18.07
CA VAL A 284 2.64 1.10 17.59
C VAL A 284 2.08 2.53 17.59
N TRP A 285 0.87 2.75 17.08
CA TRP A 285 0.26 4.09 17.08
C TRP A 285 0.06 4.66 18.47
N ASP A 286 -0.35 3.83 19.43
CA ASP A 286 -0.53 4.24 20.82
C ASP A 286 0.82 4.60 21.46
N THR A 287 1.88 3.84 21.15
CA THR A 287 3.25 4.12 21.63
C THR A 287 3.82 5.42 21.05
N VAL A 288 3.49 5.74 19.80
CA VAL A 288 3.94 6.95 19.09
C VAL A 288 3.01 8.15 19.33
N GLY A 289 1.97 8.01 20.16
CA GLY A 289 1.03 9.09 20.49
C GLY A 289 0.04 9.45 19.36
N LEU A 290 -0.04 8.65 18.31
CA LEU A 290 -0.90 8.84 17.14
C LEU A 290 -2.19 7.99 17.19
N GLY A 291 -2.52 7.37 18.34
CA GLY A 291 -3.70 6.52 18.53
C GLY A 291 -5.04 7.15 18.08
N ARG A 292 -5.14 8.50 18.11
CA ARG A 292 -6.32 9.25 17.64
C ARG A 292 -6.57 9.14 16.13
N LEU A 293 -5.52 9.02 15.30
CA LEU A 293 -5.67 8.78 13.85
C LEU A 293 -6.32 7.43 13.57
N CYS A 294 -6.19 6.48 14.51
CA CYS A 294 -6.83 5.18 14.46
C CYS A 294 -8.23 5.17 15.11
N ALA A 295 -8.78 6.31 15.58
CA ALA A 295 -10.09 6.36 16.27
C ALA A 295 -11.25 5.82 15.42
N GLY A 296 -11.10 5.81 14.09
CA GLY A 296 -12.03 5.17 13.17
C GLY A 296 -12.10 3.64 13.25
N CYS A 297 -11.26 3.01 14.06
CA CYS A 297 -11.11 1.57 14.14
C CYS A 297 -11.90 0.90 15.28
N ARG A 298 -12.70 1.62 16.10
CA ARG A 298 -13.44 1.00 17.22
C ARG A 298 -14.11 -0.32 16.79
N VAL A 299 -13.73 -1.40 17.47
CA VAL A 299 -14.38 -2.70 17.34
C VAL A 299 -15.70 -2.54 18.09
N PRO A 300 -16.86 -2.86 17.50
CA PRO A 300 -18.05 -3.11 18.31
C PRO A 300 -17.69 -4.32 19.17
N VAL A 301 -17.56 -4.10 20.49
CA VAL A 301 -17.46 -5.21 21.43
C VAL A 301 -18.80 -5.94 21.35
N GLU A 302 -18.82 -7.07 20.66
CA GLU A 302 -19.94 -7.99 20.71
C GLU A 302 -19.87 -8.63 22.09
N GLN A 303 -20.70 -8.15 23.01
CA GLN A 303 -20.85 -8.75 24.34
C GLN A 303 -21.35 -10.19 24.12
N SER A 304 -20.43 -11.14 24.22
CA SER A 304 -20.76 -12.54 24.42
C SER A 304 -21.62 -12.63 25.68
N LYS A 305 -22.94 -12.79 25.51
CA LYS A 305 -23.80 -13.25 26.60
C LYS A 305 -23.19 -14.57 27.09
N GLY A 306 -22.68 -14.56 28.31
CA GLY A 306 -22.20 -15.78 28.98
C GLY A 306 -23.33 -16.79 29.11
N PRO A 307 -23.01 -18.09 29.25
CA PRO A 307 -24.01 -19.12 29.47
C PRO A 307 -24.71 -18.82 30.79
N THR A 308 -26.04 -18.71 30.76
CA THR A 308 -26.88 -18.65 31.94
C THR A 308 -26.64 -19.92 32.77
N GLU A 309 -26.14 -19.76 33.99
CA GLU A 309 -26.18 -20.81 35.01
C GLU A 309 -27.64 -21.22 35.22
N VAL A 310 -27.93 -22.49 35.00
CA VAL A 310 -29.12 -23.14 35.55
C VAL A 310 -28.61 -24.13 36.59
N THR A 311 -28.59 -23.67 37.85
CA THR A 311 -28.45 -24.52 39.03
C THR A 311 -29.60 -25.52 39.09
N GLY A 312 -29.26 -26.78 39.29
CA GLY A 312 -30.20 -27.89 39.27
C GLY A 312 -31.14 -27.96 40.46
N HIS A 313 -32.22 -28.71 40.26
CA HIS A 313 -32.81 -29.55 41.30
C HIS A 313 -33.12 -30.92 40.69
N GLN A 314 -32.72 -31.93 41.43
CA GLN A 314 -32.77 -33.35 41.13
C GLN A 314 -33.91 -33.95 41.95
N GLU A 315 -34.83 -34.70 41.32
CA GLU A 315 -35.64 -35.68 42.06
C GLU A 315 -36.11 -36.84 41.18
N SER A 316 -35.84 -38.04 41.67
CA SER A 316 -36.15 -39.35 41.09
C SER A 316 -37.55 -39.83 41.48
N ARG A 317 -38.32 -40.45 40.56
CA ARG A 317 -38.85 -41.84 40.67
C ARG A 317 -40.07 -42.12 39.76
N ALA A 318 -40.04 -43.36 39.24
CA ALA A 318 -41.13 -44.33 39.07
C ALA A 318 -42.16 -44.24 37.91
N SER A 319 -41.95 -45.17 36.96
CA SER A 319 -42.84 -46.26 36.51
C SER A 319 -44.17 -46.00 35.76
N SER A 320 -44.23 -46.66 34.59
CA SER A 320 -45.30 -47.57 34.10
C SER A 320 -46.38 -47.05 33.14
N HIS A 321 -46.63 -47.93 32.14
CA HIS A 321 -47.77 -48.06 31.20
C HIS A 321 -47.88 -47.05 30.03
N GLN A 322 -48.35 -47.34 28.81
CA GLN A 322 -48.57 -48.52 27.93
C GLN A 322 -49.32 -47.96 26.67
N GLY A 323 -49.14 -48.54 25.47
CA GLY A 323 -50.04 -48.36 24.29
C GLY A 323 -49.62 -47.25 23.29
N VAL A 324 -49.15 -47.52 22.05
CA VAL A 324 -49.75 -48.09 20.81
C VAL A 324 -50.30 -47.01 19.85
N ASP A 325 -50.05 -47.22 18.54
CA ASP A 325 -50.41 -46.47 17.31
C ASP A 325 -49.43 -45.34 16.91
N GLY A 326 -48.94 -45.17 15.67
CA GLY A 326 -49.25 -45.75 14.37
C GLY A 326 -49.20 -44.63 13.31
N ALA A 327 -48.27 -44.72 12.33
CA ALA A 327 -48.12 -43.83 11.13
C ALA A 327 -47.80 -42.34 11.41
N GLU A 328 -47.08 -41.54 10.61
CA GLU A 328 -46.83 -41.51 9.18
C GLU A 328 -45.62 -40.56 8.91
N LEU A 329 -44.76 -40.89 7.94
CA LEU A 329 -43.67 -40.02 7.46
C LEU A 329 -44.23 -39.00 6.44
N VAL A 330 -43.92 -37.71 6.61
CA VAL A 330 -44.15 -36.68 5.57
C VAL A 330 -42.86 -35.92 5.28
N THR A 331 -42.37 -36.04 4.06
CA THR A 331 -41.31 -35.21 3.46
C THR A 331 -41.93 -34.29 2.40
N PRO A 332 -41.57 -33.00 2.31
CA PRO A 332 -42.14 -32.10 1.31
C PRO A 332 -41.12 -31.70 0.25
N TRP A 333 -40.74 -32.62 -0.66
CA TRP A 333 -40.10 -32.24 -1.94
C TRP A 333 -40.57 -33.18 -3.06
N GLY A 334 -41.73 -32.84 -3.62
CA GLY A 334 -42.34 -33.50 -4.78
C GLY A 334 -41.66 -33.11 -6.10
N LEU A 335 -40.94 -34.09 -6.66
CA LEU A 335 -40.81 -34.51 -8.07
C LEU A 335 -41.19 -33.52 -9.19
N LYS A 336 -40.22 -33.13 -10.04
CA LYS A 336 -39.82 -33.71 -11.36
C LYS A 336 -40.78 -33.41 -12.53
N THR A 337 -40.24 -32.65 -13.50
CA THR A 337 -39.80 -33.17 -14.81
C THR A 337 -38.45 -32.56 -15.16
#